data_AF-A0A847PQW7-F1
#
_entry.id   AF-A0A847PQW7-F1
#
_cell.length_a   1.000
_cell.length_b   1.000
_cell.length_c   1.000
_cell.angle_alpha   90.00
_cell.angle_beta   90.00
_cell.angle_gamma   90.00
#
_symmetry.space_group_name_H-M   'P 1'
#
loop_
_entity.id
_entity.type
_entity.pdbx_description
1 polymer ?
#
loop_
_entity_poly.entity_id
_entity_poly.type
_entity_poly.pdbx_seq_one_letter_code
_entity_poly.pdbx_strand_id
1 'polypeptide(L)'
;MELIIKAFWLMIPAYLPNPFAAVFGGGKPIDGGRTLKDGKRIIGDGKTYRGFFSGVFFGVLAGGIQIWLSSRGFEILGIEMPAFGPNYIEAFKVVLALACGSLFGDMFKSFFKRRMGLKRGAPLPLVDQLDFVIGAWVFAYLTAPEWFMSNFTSSIMITILITTPLLHLTTNIIGYFTGVKKEPW
;
A
#
# COMPACT_ATOMS: atom_id res chain seq x y z
N MET A 1 -7.61 -1.83 21.22
CA MET A 1 -7.69 -3.02 20.35
C MET A 1 -8.54 -2.73 19.12
N GLU A 2 -9.76 -2.22 19.28
CA GLU A 2 -10.68 -1.90 18.18
C GLU A 2 -10.07 -1.02 17.07
N LEU A 3 -9.46 0.11 17.43
CA LEU A 3 -8.83 1.02 16.47
C LEU A 3 -7.78 0.32 15.61
N ILE A 4 -6.97 -0.57 16.20
CA ILE A 4 -5.93 -1.32 15.49
C ILE A 4 -6.58 -2.26 14.49
N ILE A 5 -7.61 -3.02 14.91
CA ILE A 5 -8.32 -3.97 14.04
C ILE A 5 -8.95 -3.24 12.85
N LYS A 6 -9.66 -2.12 13.09
CA LYS A 6 -10.27 -1.30 12.02
C LYS A 6 -9.22 -0.67 11.10
N ALA A 7 -8.12 -0.17 11.65
CA ALA A 7 -7.00 0.37 10.88
C ALA A 7 -6.38 -0.66 9.93
N PHE A 8 -6.10 -1.87 10.44
CA PHE A 8 -5.59 -2.97 9.62
C PHE A 8 -6.61 -3.38 8.56
N TRP A 9 -7.88 -3.52 8.94
CA TRP A 9 -8.97 -3.84 8.00
C TRP A 9 -9.02 -2.86 6.84
N LEU A 10 -9.12 -1.55 7.10
CA LEU A 10 -9.21 -0.51 6.07
C LEU A 10 -7.99 -0.48 5.14
N MET A 11 -6.82 -0.88 5.64
CA MET A 11 -5.55 -0.80 4.90
C MET A 11 -5.15 -2.08 4.16
N ILE A 12 -5.82 -3.22 4.37
CA ILE A 12 -5.50 -4.48 3.66
C ILE A 12 -5.40 -4.30 2.12
N PRO A 13 -6.33 -3.61 1.43
CA PRO A 13 -6.26 -3.42 -0.02
C PRO A 13 -5.03 -2.62 -0.46
N ALA A 14 -4.44 -1.83 0.45
CA ALA A 14 -3.23 -1.02 0.23
C ALA A 14 -1.94 -1.69 0.75
N TYR A 15 -2.03 -2.61 1.72
CA TYR A 15 -0.86 -3.33 2.25
C TYR A 15 -0.38 -4.45 1.34
N LEU A 16 -1.30 -5.11 0.63
CA LEU A 16 -0.97 -6.27 -0.20
C LEU A 16 -0.33 -5.94 -1.57
N PRO A 17 -0.68 -4.85 -2.28
CA PRO A 17 -0.14 -4.59 -3.62
C PRO A 17 1.38 -4.59 -3.72
N ASN A 18 2.10 -3.96 -2.78
CA ASN A 18 3.56 -3.85 -2.82
C ASN A 18 4.27 -5.22 -2.72
N PRO A 19 3.99 -6.07 -1.71
CA PRO A 19 4.52 -7.44 -1.66
C PRO A 19 4.20 -8.26 -2.91
N PHE A 20 2.97 -8.21 -3.40
CA PHE A 20 2.56 -8.97 -4.60
C PHE A 20 3.22 -8.44 -5.87
N ALA A 21 3.45 -7.13 -5.98
CA ALA A 21 4.24 -6.53 -7.05
C ALA A 21 5.71 -6.96 -7.00
N ALA A 22 6.26 -7.19 -5.80
CA ALA A 22 7.64 -7.67 -5.65
C ALA A 22 7.78 -9.15 -6.05
N VAL A 23 6.80 -10.01 -5.70
CA VAL A 23 6.81 -11.44 -6.00
C VAL A 23 6.50 -11.72 -7.46
N PHE A 24 5.43 -11.12 -7.99
CA PHE A 24 4.94 -11.41 -9.34
C PHE A 24 5.38 -10.37 -10.39
N GLY A 25 6.03 -9.28 -9.98
CA GLY A 25 6.54 -8.27 -10.88
C GLY A 25 7.80 -8.68 -11.63
N GLY A 26 8.50 -7.71 -12.21
CA GLY A 26 9.63 -7.93 -13.13
C GLY A 26 9.24 -7.67 -14.59
N GLY A 27 10.16 -7.96 -15.51
CA GLY A 27 9.98 -7.64 -16.92
C GLY A 27 10.15 -6.15 -17.21
N LYS A 28 9.32 -5.60 -18.10
CA LYS A 28 9.48 -4.23 -18.63
C LYS A 28 9.29 -3.16 -17.54
N PRO A 29 10.28 -2.29 -17.29
CA PRO A 29 10.13 -1.14 -16.41
C PRO A 29 9.09 -0.15 -16.94
N ILE A 30 8.33 0.49 -16.05
CA ILE A 30 7.29 1.47 -16.39
C ILE A 30 7.91 2.73 -17.03
N ASP A 31 9.09 3.15 -16.60
CA ASP A 31 9.79 4.27 -17.25
C ASP A 31 10.45 3.89 -18.59
N GLY A 32 10.45 2.60 -18.95
CA GLY A 32 11.07 2.11 -20.18
C GLY A 32 12.58 2.37 -20.27
N GLY A 33 13.28 2.53 -19.14
CA GLY A 33 14.71 2.83 -19.14
C GLY A 33 15.05 4.31 -19.24
N ARG A 34 14.05 5.20 -19.38
CA ARG A 34 14.26 6.63 -19.58
C ARG A 34 14.93 7.31 -18.38
N THR A 35 15.76 8.29 -18.69
CA THR A 35 16.43 9.18 -17.74
C THR A 35 15.93 10.62 -17.90
N LEU A 36 16.03 11.42 -16.85
CA LEU A 36 15.80 12.87 -16.93
C LEU A 36 17.10 13.62 -17.24
N LYS A 37 17.01 14.94 -17.35
CA LYS A 37 18.15 15.85 -17.60
C LYS A 37 19.26 15.73 -16.54
N ASP A 38 18.94 15.24 -15.35
CA ASP A 38 19.91 14.96 -14.27
C ASP A 38 20.72 13.67 -14.49
N GLY A 39 20.51 12.97 -15.61
CA GLY A 39 21.17 11.69 -15.94
C GLY A 39 20.63 10.49 -15.15
N LYS A 40 19.64 10.70 -14.28
CA LYS A 40 19.10 9.65 -13.41
C LYS A 40 17.81 9.10 -13.99
N ARG A 41 17.55 7.81 -13.74
CA ARG A 41 16.29 7.13 -14.12
C ARG A 41 15.07 7.88 -13.60
N ILE A 42 13.94 7.82 -14.31
CA ILE A 42 12.70 8.48 -13.85
C ILE A 42 12.25 7.84 -12.52
N ILE A 43 12.08 6.52 -12.49
CA ILE A 43 11.71 5.74 -11.27
C ILE A 43 12.67 4.57 -11.04
N GLY A 44 13.15 3.92 -12.11
CA GLY A 44 14.09 2.79 -12.07
C GLY A 44 13.43 1.42 -12.25
N ASP A 45 14.27 0.40 -12.43
CA ASP A 45 13.87 -0.97 -12.86
C ASP A 45 13.00 -1.74 -11.86
N GLY A 46 12.83 -1.24 -10.64
CA GLY A 46 11.99 -1.86 -9.63
C GLY A 46 10.50 -1.68 -9.87
N LYS A 47 10.10 -0.77 -10.75
CA LYS A 47 8.69 -0.44 -11.04
C LYS A 47 8.35 -0.94 -12.43
N THR A 48 7.58 -2.02 -12.49
CA THR A 48 7.31 -2.77 -13.73
C THR A 48 5.82 -2.86 -13.99
N TYR A 49 5.42 -2.94 -15.26
CA TYR A 49 4.01 -3.07 -15.61
C TYR A 49 3.40 -4.34 -15.00
N ARG A 50 4.12 -5.47 -15.08
CA ARG A 50 3.67 -6.73 -14.49
C ARG A 50 3.45 -6.60 -12.99
N GLY A 51 4.39 -5.97 -12.29
CA GLY A 51 4.28 -5.74 -10.84
C GLY A 51 3.11 -4.83 -10.48
N PHE A 52 2.87 -3.78 -11.27
CA PHE A 52 1.72 -2.89 -11.06
C PHE A 52 0.41 -3.65 -11.19
N PHE A 53 0.18 -4.34 -12.32
CA PHE A 53 -1.07 -5.05 -12.54
C PHE A 53 -1.28 -6.22 -11.58
N SER A 54 -0.22 -6.97 -11.24
CA SER A 54 -0.33 -8.04 -10.24
C SER A 54 -0.64 -7.48 -8.85
N GLY A 55 0.02 -6.40 -8.45
CA GLY A 55 -0.23 -5.74 -7.17
C GLY A 55 -1.67 -5.21 -7.06
N VAL A 56 -2.16 -4.52 -8.09
CA VAL A 56 -3.56 -4.06 -8.14
C VAL A 56 -4.52 -5.25 -8.06
N PHE A 57 -4.29 -6.31 -8.84
CA PHE A 57 -5.14 -7.50 -8.84
C PHE A 57 -5.28 -8.11 -7.44
N PHE A 58 -4.16 -8.34 -6.73
CA PHE A 58 -4.23 -8.93 -5.39
C PHE A 58 -4.79 -7.98 -4.33
N GLY A 59 -4.56 -6.67 -4.44
CA GLY A 59 -5.21 -5.67 -3.58
C GLY A 59 -6.72 -5.65 -3.76
N VAL A 60 -7.18 -5.68 -5.01
CA VAL A 60 -8.61 -5.75 -5.36
C VAL A 60 -9.23 -7.08 -4.94
N LEU A 61 -8.53 -8.20 -5.13
CA LEU A 61 -9.00 -9.52 -4.68
C LEU A 61 -9.25 -9.54 -3.16
N ALA A 62 -8.28 -9.04 -2.39
CA ALA A 62 -8.41 -8.96 -0.94
C ALA A 62 -9.56 -8.02 -0.52
N GLY A 63 -9.64 -6.84 -1.12
CA GLY A 63 -10.75 -5.92 -0.86
C GLY A 63 -12.11 -6.50 -1.28
N GLY A 64 -12.18 -7.29 -2.35
CA GLY A 64 -13.38 -8.01 -2.75
C GLY A 64 -13.83 -9.02 -1.70
N ILE A 65 -12.89 -9.77 -1.11
CA ILE A 65 -13.16 -10.66 0.03
C ILE A 65 -13.68 -9.85 1.23
N GLN A 66 -13.07 -8.70 1.53
CA GLN A 66 -13.52 -7.84 2.64
C GLN A 66 -14.92 -7.27 2.41
N ILE A 67 -15.25 -6.86 1.19
CA ILE A 67 -16.58 -6.40 0.82
C ILE A 67 -17.61 -7.52 1.03
N TRP A 68 -17.29 -8.74 0.58
CA TRP A 68 -18.15 -9.91 0.76
C TRP A 68 -18.33 -10.29 2.24
N LEU A 69 -17.27 -10.22 3.04
CA LEU A 69 -17.34 -10.46 4.48
C LEU A 69 -18.18 -9.40 5.19
N SER A 70 -17.95 -8.12 4.90
CA SER A 70 -18.69 -7.01 5.50
C SER A 70 -20.19 -7.08 5.19
N SER A 71 -20.57 -7.47 3.95
CA SER A 71 -21.98 -7.65 3.59
C SER A 71 -22.68 -8.83 4.30
N ARG A 72 -21.92 -9.68 4.99
CA ARG A 72 -22.43 -10.79 5.83
C ARG A 72 -22.43 -10.45 7.32
N GLY A 73 -22.12 -9.22 7.71
CA GLY A 73 -21.99 -8.83 9.12
C GLY A 73 -20.77 -9.49 9.78
N PHE A 74 -19.67 -9.66 9.04
CA PHE A 74 -18.44 -10.23 9.61
C PHE A 74 -17.86 -9.32 10.70
N GLU A 75 -17.52 -9.95 11.82
CA GLU A 75 -16.96 -9.30 13.00
C GLU A 75 -15.64 -9.95 13.42
N ILE A 76 -14.75 -9.17 14.00
CA ILE A 76 -13.52 -9.66 14.62
C ILE A 76 -13.58 -9.34 16.11
N LEU A 77 -13.63 -10.36 16.97
CA LEU A 77 -13.72 -10.18 18.43
C LEU A 77 -14.94 -9.33 18.86
N GLY A 78 -16.08 -9.49 18.17
CA GLY A 78 -17.30 -8.71 18.42
C GLY A 78 -17.26 -7.27 17.88
N ILE A 79 -16.27 -6.93 17.05
CA ILE A 79 -16.15 -5.62 16.42
C ILE A 79 -16.63 -5.72 14.98
N GLU A 80 -17.64 -4.94 14.63
CA GLU A 80 -18.14 -4.80 13.26
C GLU A 80 -17.10 -4.12 12.36
N MET A 81 -16.85 -4.73 11.21
CA MET A 81 -15.85 -4.26 10.26
C MET A 81 -16.41 -3.17 9.34
N PRO A 82 -15.72 -2.03 9.18
CA PRO A 82 -16.19 -0.95 8.32
C PRO A 82 -16.39 -1.42 6.87
N ALA A 83 -17.53 -1.03 6.28
CA ALA A 83 -17.79 -1.22 4.87
C ALA A 83 -16.98 -0.22 4.02
N PHE A 84 -16.66 -0.60 2.78
CA PHE A 84 -15.90 0.25 1.85
C PHE A 84 -16.77 1.21 1.03
N GLY A 85 -18.08 1.23 1.28
CA GLY A 85 -19.04 2.12 0.60
C GLY A 85 -20.48 1.66 0.86
N PRO A 86 -21.48 2.48 0.49
CA PRO A 86 -22.90 2.19 0.70
C PRO A 86 -23.42 1.07 -0.22
N ASN A 87 -22.72 0.77 -1.31
CA ASN A 87 -23.07 -0.28 -2.27
C ASN A 87 -21.80 -0.92 -2.86
N TYR A 88 -21.97 -2.05 -3.55
CA TYR A 88 -20.86 -2.81 -4.14
C TYR A 88 -20.02 -2.00 -5.14
N ILE A 89 -20.63 -1.07 -5.89
CA ILE A 89 -19.93 -0.27 -6.91
C ILE A 89 -19.00 0.74 -6.23
N GLU A 90 -19.49 1.46 -5.23
CA GLU A 90 -18.69 2.42 -4.47
C GLU A 90 -17.60 1.73 -3.66
N ALA A 91 -17.94 0.60 -3.03
CA ALA A 91 -16.98 -0.22 -2.32
C ALA A 91 -15.84 -0.69 -3.24
N PHE A 92 -16.16 -1.14 -4.44
CA PHE A 92 -15.17 -1.54 -5.44
C PHE A 92 -14.27 -0.36 -5.85
N LYS A 93 -14.86 0.84 -6.09
CA LYS A 93 -14.08 2.04 -6.44
C LYS A 93 -13.08 2.40 -5.35
N VAL A 94 -13.49 2.36 -4.08
CA VAL A 94 -12.61 2.63 -2.93
C VAL A 94 -11.48 1.61 -2.85
N VAL A 95 -11.80 0.32 -2.94
CA VAL A 95 -10.80 -0.76 -2.92
C VAL A 95 -9.79 -0.60 -4.07
N LEU A 96 -10.27 -0.31 -5.28
CA LEU A 96 -9.42 -0.07 -6.44
C LEU A 96 -8.53 1.16 -6.23
N ALA A 97 -9.08 2.24 -5.66
CA ALA A 97 -8.34 3.46 -5.37
C ALA A 97 -7.23 3.23 -4.33
N LEU A 98 -7.52 2.49 -3.24
CA LEU A 98 -6.52 2.11 -2.24
C LEU A 98 -5.40 1.27 -2.86
N ALA A 99 -5.75 0.25 -3.66
CA ALA A 99 -4.79 -0.64 -4.28
C ALA A 99 -3.89 0.09 -5.28
N CYS A 100 -4.47 0.86 -6.21
CA CYS A 100 -3.72 1.67 -7.16
C CYS A 100 -2.89 2.75 -6.46
N GLY A 101 -3.50 3.49 -5.53
CA GLY A 101 -2.88 4.58 -4.81
C GLY A 101 -1.63 4.14 -4.05
N SER A 102 -1.66 2.96 -3.43
CA SER A 102 -0.49 2.41 -2.73
C SER A 102 0.73 2.23 -3.66
N LEU A 103 0.53 1.66 -4.84
CA LEU A 103 1.58 1.46 -5.85
C LEU A 103 2.04 2.78 -6.47
N PHE A 104 1.11 3.72 -6.67
CA PHE A 104 1.46 5.07 -7.12
C PHE A 104 2.30 5.83 -6.09
N GLY A 105 1.97 5.72 -4.80
CA GLY A 105 2.78 6.28 -3.71
C GLY A 105 4.22 5.76 -3.73
N ASP A 106 4.39 4.44 -3.88
CA ASP A 106 5.72 3.82 -3.94
C ASP A 106 6.50 4.14 -5.24
N MET A 107 5.80 4.31 -6.37
CA MET A 107 6.40 4.86 -7.59
C MET A 107 6.83 6.32 -7.40
N PHE A 108 6.00 7.15 -6.76
CA PHE A 108 6.30 8.55 -6.49
C PHE A 108 7.51 8.69 -5.59
N LYS A 109 7.58 7.94 -4.47
CA LYS A 109 8.79 7.86 -3.64
C LYS A 109 10.00 7.41 -4.44
N SER A 110 9.85 6.42 -5.32
CA SER A 110 10.96 5.96 -6.14
C SER A 110 11.49 7.04 -7.08
N PHE A 111 10.59 7.87 -7.64
CA PHE A 111 10.96 9.05 -8.39
C PHE A 111 11.80 10.02 -7.54
N PHE A 112 11.35 10.38 -6.33
CA PHE A 112 12.10 11.29 -5.45
C PHE A 112 13.46 10.71 -5.05
N LYS A 113 13.54 9.42 -4.75
CA LYS A 113 14.82 8.77 -4.46
C LYS A 113 15.79 8.89 -5.63
N ARG A 114 15.32 8.79 -6.88
CA ARG A 114 16.17 9.08 -8.04
C ARG A 114 16.61 10.54 -8.06
N ARG A 115 15.72 11.52 -7.83
CA ARG A 115 16.09 12.95 -7.79
C ARG A 115 17.16 13.24 -6.73
N MET A 116 17.06 12.60 -5.56
CA MET A 116 18.05 12.66 -4.47
C MET A 116 19.40 11.97 -4.79
N GLY A 117 19.53 11.27 -5.92
CA GLY A 117 20.75 10.53 -6.26
C GLY A 117 20.86 9.15 -5.61
N LEU A 118 19.83 8.70 -4.90
CA LEU A 118 19.80 7.39 -4.28
C LEU A 118 19.64 6.31 -5.35
N LYS A 119 20.51 5.30 -5.33
CA LYS A 119 20.41 4.13 -6.20
C LYS A 119 19.17 3.29 -5.87
N ARG A 120 18.76 2.42 -6.80
CA ARG A 120 17.69 1.44 -6.53
C ARG A 120 18.06 0.62 -5.29
N GLY A 121 17.08 0.41 -4.40
CA GLY A 121 17.27 -0.37 -3.17
C GLY A 121 17.98 0.37 -2.04
N ALA A 122 18.54 1.57 -2.26
CA ALA A 122 19.08 2.38 -1.17
C ALA A 122 17.95 2.71 -0.17
N PRO A 123 18.15 2.56 1.14
CA PRO A 123 17.11 2.81 2.13
C PRO A 123 16.79 4.31 2.25
N LEU A 124 15.53 4.62 2.54
CA LEU A 124 15.07 5.94 2.96
C LEU A 124 14.05 5.73 4.11
N PRO A 125 14.53 5.57 5.35
CA PRO A 125 13.68 5.23 6.50
C PRO A 125 12.53 6.21 6.71
N LEU A 126 11.45 5.73 7.31
CA LEU A 126 10.12 6.34 7.43
C LEU A 126 9.39 6.54 6.11
N VAL A 127 10.07 7.08 5.09
CA VAL A 127 9.47 7.30 3.77
C VAL A 127 9.18 5.97 3.07
N ASP A 128 10.10 5.01 3.13
CA ASP A 128 9.90 3.67 2.54
C ASP A 128 8.78 2.86 3.22
N GLN A 129 8.34 3.25 4.43
CA GLN A 129 7.27 2.59 5.18
C GLN A 129 5.92 3.29 5.07
N LEU A 130 5.89 4.59 4.72
CA LEU A 130 4.67 5.40 4.75
C LEU A 130 4.25 5.92 3.37
N ASP A 131 5.13 5.91 2.37
CA ASP A 131 4.85 6.32 0.99
C ASP A 131 3.57 5.73 0.39
N PHE A 132 3.38 4.42 0.52
CA PHE A 132 2.22 3.72 -0.03
C PHE A 132 0.96 4.00 0.78
N VAL A 133 1.09 4.25 2.10
CA VAL A 133 -0.03 4.68 2.95
C VAL A 133 -0.56 6.02 2.46
N ILE A 134 0.34 6.99 2.27
CA ILE A 134 -0.02 8.32 1.78
C ILE A 134 -0.61 8.24 0.37
N GLY A 135 -0.01 7.44 -0.53
CA GLY A 135 -0.54 7.23 -1.87
C GLY A 135 -1.96 6.66 -1.87
N ALA A 136 -2.22 5.64 -1.04
CA ALA A 136 -3.53 5.04 -0.88
C ALA A 136 -4.56 6.04 -0.34
N TRP A 137 -4.19 6.83 0.68
CA TRP A 137 -5.07 7.85 1.25
C TRP A 137 -5.42 8.95 0.27
N VAL A 138 -4.44 9.46 -0.49
CA VAL A 138 -4.69 10.49 -1.51
C VAL A 138 -5.68 9.97 -2.55
N PHE A 139 -5.49 8.76 -3.06
CA PHE A 139 -6.39 8.19 -4.07
C PHE A 139 -7.78 7.89 -3.51
N ALA A 140 -7.87 7.37 -2.29
CA ALA A 140 -9.13 7.12 -1.61
C ALA A 140 -9.91 8.43 -1.37
N TYR A 141 -9.24 9.48 -0.88
CA TYR A 141 -9.84 10.80 -0.69
C TYR A 141 -10.33 11.41 -2.01
N LEU A 142 -9.54 11.33 -3.07
CA LEU A 142 -9.94 11.82 -4.40
C LEU A 142 -11.12 11.03 -5.00
N THR A 143 -11.28 9.76 -4.64
CA THR A 143 -12.31 8.88 -5.20
C THR A 143 -13.61 8.93 -4.40
N ALA A 144 -13.53 8.97 -3.06
CA ALA A 144 -14.67 8.91 -2.16
C ALA A 144 -14.37 9.73 -0.88
N PRO A 145 -14.43 11.08 -0.95
CA PRO A 145 -13.98 11.95 0.14
C PRO A 145 -14.80 11.76 1.42
N GLU A 146 -16.12 11.62 1.33
CA GLU A 146 -16.99 11.41 2.50
C GLU A 146 -16.71 10.06 3.20
N TRP A 147 -16.54 9.00 2.41
CA TRP A 147 -16.16 7.69 2.92
C TRP A 147 -14.77 7.74 3.58
N PHE A 148 -13.82 8.42 2.95
CA PHE A 148 -12.48 8.57 3.49
C PHE A 148 -12.50 9.29 4.84
N MET A 149 -13.17 10.45 4.93
CA MET A 149 -13.21 11.27 6.14
C MET A 149 -13.96 10.59 7.30
N SER A 150 -14.95 9.74 7.01
CA SER A 150 -15.66 8.96 8.02
C SER A 150 -14.87 7.76 8.55
N ASN A 151 -14.02 7.15 7.73
CA ASN A 151 -13.26 5.95 8.10
C ASN A 151 -11.84 6.24 8.58
N PHE A 152 -11.15 7.22 7.99
CA PHE A 152 -9.80 7.61 8.39
C PHE A 152 -9.84 8.79 9.36
N THR A 153 -10.46 8.56 10.52
CA THR A 153 -10.43 9.52 11.63
C THR A 153 -8.99 9.75 12.10
N SER A 154 -8.74 10.87 12.81
CA SER A 154 -7.39 11.17 13.32
C SER A 154 -6.80 10.03 14.14
N SER A 155 -7.61 9.33 14.93
CA SER A 155 -7.18 8.17 15.72
C SER A 155 -6.79 6.98 14.84
N ILE A 156 -7.54 6.69 13.78
CA ILE A 156 -7.19 5.62 12.82
C ILE A 156 -5.94 5.99 12.03
N MET A 157 -5.83 7.24 11.56
CA MET A 157 -4.64 7.71 10.86
C MET A 157 -3.38 7.62 11.73
N ILE A 158 -3.44 8.12 12.97
CA ILE A 158 -2.32 8.02 13.93
C ILE A 158 -1.96 6.56 14.19
N THR A 159 -2.98 5.70 14.35
CA THR A 159 -2.76 4.26 14.53
C THR A 159 -1.98 3.68 13.36
N ILE A 160 -2.41 3.93 12.11
CA ILE A 160 -1.75 3.45 10.90
C ILE A 160 -0.31 3.99 10.79
N LEU A 161 -0.08 5.27 11.07
CA LEU A 161 1.24 5.89 11.00
C LEU A 161 2.23 5.29 12.01
N ILE A 162 1.75 4.81 13.15
CA ILE A 162 2.58 4.15 14.17
C ILE A 162 2.74 2.65 13.86
N THR A 163 1.64 1.95 13.56
CA THR A 163 1.67 0.50 13.38
C THR A 163 2.33 0.06 12.08
N THR A 164 2.26 0.87 11.01
CA THR A 164 2.85 0.50 9.71
C THR A 164 4.37 0.36 9.78
N PRO A 165 5.13 1.35 10.29
CA PRO A 165 6.58 1.17 10.49
C PRO A 165 6.94 0.00 11.40
N LEU A 166 6.16 -0.25 12.46
CA LEU A 166 6.37 -1.38 13.36
C LEU A 166 6.13 -2.74 12.68
N LEU A 167 5.11 -2.84 11.83
CA LEU A 167 4.84 -4.03 11.01
C LEU A 167 5.99 -4.30 10.05
N HIS A 168 6.51 -3.26 9.39
CA HIS A 168 7.68 -3.38 8.51
C HIS A 168 8.92 -3.87 9.27
N LEU A 169 9.20 -3.29 10.44
CA LEU A 169 10.31 -3.73 11.28
C LEU A 169 10.14 -5.20 11.69
N THR A 170 8.95 -5.59 12.15
CA THR A 170 8.66 -6.97 12.58
C THR A 170 8.86 -7.96 11.43
N THR A 171 8.36 -7.64 10.24
CA THR A 171 8.50 -8.50 9.06
C THR A 171 9.95 -8.58 8.57
N ASN A 172 10.73 -7.47 8.66
CA ASN A 172 12.16 -7.49 8.36
C ASN A 172 12.95 -8.34 9.37
N ILE A 173 12.66 -8.22 10.68
CA ILE A 173 13.28 -9.03 11.73
C ILE A 173 13.00 -10.52 11.51
N ILE A 174 11.75 -10.92 11.23
CA ILE A 174 11.42 -12.31 10.92
C ILE A 174 12.15 -12.77 9.66
N GLY A 175 12.19 -11.92 8.62
CA GLY A 175 12.96 -12.18 7.40
C GLY A 175 14.45 -12.39 7.66
N TYR A 176 15.03 -11.66 8.61
CA TYR A 176 16.42 -11.79 9.00
C TYR A 176 16.68 -13.12 9.73
N PHE A 177 15.84 -13.46 10.71
CA PHE A 177 15.97 -14.73 11.44
C PHE A 177 15.69 -15.97 10.58
N THR A 178 14.89 -15.84 9.52
CA THR A 178 14.62 -16.91 8.54
C THR A 178 15.64 -16.94 7.40
N GLY A 179 16.64 -16.06 7.39
CA GLY A 179 17.69 -15.99 6.37
C GLY A 179 17.24 -15.41 5.02
N VAL A 180 16.00 -14.94 4.92
CA VAL A 180 15.43 -14.30 3.71
C VAL A 180 15.99 -12.87 3.52
N LYS A 181 16.24 -12.16 4.62
CA LYS A 181 16.81 -10.81 4.64
C LYS A 181 18.22 -10.84 5.22
N LYS A 182 19.10 -9.99 4.67
CA LYS A 182 20.48 -9.83 5.15
C LYS A 182 20.58 -8.93 6.39
N GLU A 183 19.59 -8.07 6.60
CA GLU A 183 19.58 -7.07 7.67
C GLU A 183 18.18 -7.02 8.32
N PRO A 184 18.09 -6.77 9.64
CA PRO A 184 16.83 -6.77 10.40
C PRO A 184 16.02 -5.47 10.32
N TRP A 185 16.53 -4.41 9.66
CA TRP A 185 15.87 -3.09 9.58
C TRP A 185 15.24 -2.82 8.21
#